data_AF-A0A6M8W4I7-F1
#
_entry.id   AF-A0A6M8W4I7-F1
#
_cell.length_a   1.000
_cell.length_b   1.000
_cell.length_c   1.000
_cell.angle_alpha   90.00
_cell.angle_beta   90.00
_cell.angle_gamma   90.00
#
_symmetry.space_group_name_H-M   'P 1'
#
loop_
_entity.id
_entity.type
_entity.pdbx_description
1 polymer ?
#
loop_
_entity_poly.entity_id
_entity_poly.type
_entity_poly.pdbx_seq_one_letter_code
_entity_poly.pdbx_strand_id
1 'polypeptide(L)'
;MIAKSYILKNLQWLDKQYNSAKSQRASLLYSKLALLELCGWIEESMDDVVNRCVNKNVKKHQYRQYLKEQVVERNSGFDYERHFRSMLVQIVGFSVFEKLEKRVDPVKLHLFKSSLGSLKTIRNSAAHTHIKGITPNVKAPSWCQGELYKIYDGLITFDQTLRLLKK
;
A
#
# COMPACT_ATOMS: atom_id res chain seq x y z
N MET A 1 -1.37 -1.88 -14.66
CA MET A 1 -1.23 -3.18 -13.95
C MET A 1 -0.44 -2.87 -12.69
N ILE A 2 -0.85 -3.34 -11.53
CA ILE A 2 -0.08 -3.11 -10.31
C ILE A 2 1.21 -3.93 -10.42
N ALA A 3 2.34 -3.26 -10.67
CA ALA A 3 3.61 -3.93 -10.92
C ALA A 3 4.26 -4.29 -9.58
N LYS A 4 4.25 -5.57 -9.21
CA LYS A 4 4.91 -6.07 -7.99
C LYS A 4 6.34 -6.54 -8.18
N SER A 5 6.77 -6.78 -9.43
CA SER A 5 8.06 -7.41 -9.73
C SER A 5 9.24 -6.55 -9.31
N TYR A 6 9.15 -5.23 -9.49
CA TYR A 6 10.21 -4.29 -9.11
C TYR A 6 10.38 -4.23 -7.59
N ILE A 7 9.30 -3.99 -6.84
CA ILE A 7 9.37 -3.97 -5.37
C ILE A 7 9.81 -5.32 -4.81
N LEU A 8 9.35 -6.45 -5.37
CA LEU A 8 9.79 -7.77 -4.92
C LEU A 8 11.29 -7.95 -5.12
N LYS A 9 11.85 -7.54 -6.26
CA LYS A 9 13.30 -7.57 -6.51
C LYS A 9 14.07 -6.70 -5.51
N ASN A 10 13.57 -5.49 -5.22
CA ASN A 10 14.19 -4.60 -4.23
C ASN A 10 14.19 -5.26 -2.83
N LEU A 11 13.05 -5.80 -2.40
CA LEU A 11 12.93 -6.47 -1.10
C LEU A 11 13.81 -7.73 -1.01
N GLN A 12 13.92 -8.50 -2.08
CA GLN A 12 14.82 -9.67 -2.15
C GLN A 12 16.28 -9.26 -2.10
N TRP A 13 16.66 -8.17 -2.78
CA TRP A 13 18.01 -7.62 -2.69
C TRP A 13 18.32 -7.14 -1.26
N LEU A 14 17.40 -6.39 -0.64
CA LEU A 14 17.53 -5.91 0.74
C LEU A 14 17.62 -7.05 1.74
N ASP A 15 16.89 -8.15 1.52
CA ASP A 15 16.97 -9.34 2.36
C ASP A 15 18.33 -10.02 2.26
N LYS A 16 18.89 -10.13 1.05
CA LYS A 16 20.27 -10.61 0.88
C LYS A 16 21.27 -9.70 1.60
N GLN A 17 21.13 -8.38 1.47
CA GLN A 17 22.01 -7.43 2.17
C GLN A 17 21.88 -7.56 3.69
N TYR A 18 20.65 -7.64 4.20
CA TYR A 18 20.35 -7.83 5.62
C TYR A 18 21.04 -9.08 6.20
N ASN A 19 20.94 -10.21 5.51
CA ASN A 19 21.51 -11.49 5.95
C ASN A 19 23.03 -11.53 5.83
N SER A 20 23.61 -10.77 4.89
CA SER A 20 25.07 -10.69 4.67
C SER A 20 25.77 -9.60 5.50
N ALA A 21 25.01 -8.79 6.23
CA ALA A 21 25.53 -7.62 6.93
C ALA A 21 26.45 -8.02 8.10
N LYS A 22 27.65 -7.43 8.11
CA LYS A 22 28.67 -7.69 9.15
C LYS A 22 28.43 -6.96 10.47
N SER A 23 27.47 -6.05 10.51
CA SER A 23 27.15 -5.29 11.72
C SER A 23 25.64 -5.19 11.91
N GLN A 24 25.21 -5.26 13.17
CA GLN A 24 23.81 -5.09 13.55
C GLN A 24 23.24 -3.76 13.04
N ARG A 25 24.05 -2.70 13.06
CA ARG A 25 23.66 -1.39 12.52
C ARG A 25 23.30 -1.45 11.04
N ALA A 26 24.09 -2.14 10.22
CA ALA A 26 23.82 -2.29 8.80
C ALA A 26 22.54 -3.11 8.56
N SER A 27 22.34 -4.23 9.26
CA SER A 27 21.10 -5.02 9.18
C SER A 27 19.86 -4.18 9.51
N LEU A 28 19.93 -3.34 10.55
CA LEU A 28 18.82 -2.46 10.92
C LEU A 28 18.53 -1.40 9.87
N LEU A 29 19.56 -0.85 9.20
CA LEU A 29 19.39 0.09 8.10
C LEU A 29 18.69 -0.57 6.90
N TYR A 30 19.10 -1.78 6.52
CA TYR A 30 18.43 -2.53 5.44
C TYR A 30 16.97 -2.85 5.78
N SER A 31 16.68 -3.16 7.05
CA SER A 31 15.31 -3.40 7.51
C SER A 31 14.44 -2.15 7.40
N LYS A 32 14.97 -0.98 7.79
CA LYS A 32 14.27 0.30 7.64
C LYS A 32 14.03 0.65 6.18
N LEU A 33 15.02 0.43 5.33
CA LEU A 33 14.90 0.71 3.91
C LEU A 33 13.85 -0.21 3.25
N ALA A 34 13.82 -1.49 3.60
CA ALA A 34 12.81 -2.43 3.09
C ALA A 34 11.39 -2.01 3.46
N LEU A 35 11.20 -1.53 4.69
CA LEU A 35 9.93 -1.01 5.14
C LEU A 35 9.51 0.25 4.38
N LEU A 36 10.44 1.19 4.15
CA LEU A 36 10.16 2.42 3.39
C LEU A 36 9.82 2.12 1.92
N GLU A 37 10.60 1.27 1.26
CA GLU A 37 10.35 0.83 -0.12
C GLU A 37 8.98 0.20 -0.27
N LEU A 38 8.61 -0.71 0.65
CA LEU A 38 7.29 -1.33 0.62
C LEU A 38 6.20 -0.29 0.83
N CYS A 39 6.31 0.56 1.84
CA CYS A 39 5.30 1.59 2.12
C CYS A 39 5.10 2.54 0.94
N GLY A 40 6.18 3.01 0.29
CA GLY A 40 6.08 3.86 -0.90
C GLY A 40 5.37 3.15 -2.05
N TRP A 41 5.73 1.90 -2.33
CA TRP A 41 5.06 1.10 -3.35
C TRP A 41 3.56 0.91 -3.07
N ILE A 42 3.15 0.76 -1.80
CA ILE A 42 1.73 0.63 -1.44
C ILE A 42 0.98 1.92 -1.74
N GLU A 43 1.52 3.07 -1.36
CA GLU A 43 0.92 4.39 -1.61
C GLU A 43 0.72 4.59 -3.12
N GLU A 44 1.78 4.42 -3.91
CA GLU A 44 1.72 4.52 -5.37
C GLU A 44 0.70 3.54 -5.98
N SER A 45 0.65 2.29 -5.48
CA SER A 45 -0.26 1.28 -5.99
C SER A 45 -1.73 1.58 -5.68
N MET A 46 -2.02 2.18 -4.52
CA MET A 46 -3.36 2.63 -4.16
C MET A 46 -3.81 3.76 -5.08
N ASP A 47 -2.96 4.76 -5.28
CA ASP A 47 -3.22 5.87 -6.20
C ASP A 47 -3.49 5.37 -7.61
N ASP A 48 -2.72 4.38 -8.05
CA ASP A 48 -2.88 3.72 -9.34
C ASP A 48 -4.25 3.05 -9.52
N VAL A 49 -4.73 2.33 -8.49
CA VAL A 49 -6.07 1.70 -8.48
C VAL A 49 -7.16 2.78 -8.58
N VAL A 50 -7.01 3.84 -7.79
CA VAL A 50 -7.96 4.95 -7.75
C VAL A 50 -7.98 5.71 -9.08
N ASN A 51 -6.82 6.03 -9.65
CA ASN A 51 -6.69 6.69 -10.95
C ASN A 51 -7.34 5.87 -12.07
N ARG A 52 -7.18 4.54 -12.06
CA ARG A 52 -7.88 3.65 -13.02
C ARG A 52 -9.40 3.71 -12.85
N CYS A 53 -9.90 3.78 -11.61
CA CYS A 53 -11.31 3.98 -11.33
C CYS A 53 -11.83 5.31 -11.89
N VAL A 54 -11.10 6.41 -11.68
CA VAL A 54 -11.42 7.74 -12.23
C VAL A 54 -11.49 7.69 -13.76
N ASN A 55 -10.43 7.18 -14.39
CA ASN A 55 -10.31 7.12 -15.84
C ASN A 55 -11.44 6.32 -16.51
N LYS A 56 -11.92 5.26 -15.83
CA LYS A 56 -13.03 4.44 -16.31
C LYS A 56 -14.39 5.13 -16.14
N ASN A 57 -14.62 5.77 -15.00
CA ASN A 57 -15.96 6.25 -14.62
C ASN A 57 -16.25 7.70 -15.02
N VAL A 58 -15.22 8.49 -15.32
CA VAL A 58 -15.32 9.93 -15.59
C VAL A 58 -14.89 10.22 -17.03
N LYS A 59 -15.86 10.62 -17.86
CA LYS A 59 -15.65 10.86 -19.30
C LYS A 59 -14.92 12.15 -19.61
N LYS A 60 -15.26 13.25 -18.90
CA LYS A 60 -14.69 14.57 -19.16
C LYS A 60 -13.29 14.72 -18.57
N HIS A 61 -12.32 15.11 -19.39
CA HIS A 61 -10.92 15.29 -18.98
C HIS A 61 -10.76 16.24 -17.78
N GLN A 62 -11.41 17.41 -17.81
CA GLN A 62 -11.35 18.40 -16.73
C GLN A 62 -11.75 17.84 -15.36
N TYR A 63 -12.74 16.94 -15.30
CA TYR A 63 -13.18 16.34 -14.05
C TYR A 63 -12.23 15.22 -13.59
N ARG A 64 -11.60 14.51 -14.53
CA ARG A 64 -10.53 13.55 -14.18
C ARG A 64 -9.33 14.26 -13.55
N GLN A 65 -8.91 15.35 -14.17
CA GLN A 65 -7.80 16.16 -13.67
C GLN A 65 -8.11 16.74 -12.29
N TYR A 66 -9.31 17.33 -12.12
CA TYR A 66 -9.76 17.81 -10.81
C TYR A 66 -9.73 16.70 -9.74
N LEU A 67 -10.28 15.51 -10.02
CA LEU A 67 -10.27 14.42 -9.05
C LEU A 67 -8.86 13.92 -8.75
N LYS A 68 -7.98 13.85 -9.75
CA LYS A 68 -6.57 13.47 -9.54
C LYS A 68 -5.87 14.44 -8.60
N GLU A 69 -5.95 15.74 -8.87
CA GLU A 69 -5.29 16.79 -8.08
C GLU A 69 -5.89 16.95 -6.68
N GLN A 70 -7.21 16.84 -6.54
CA GLN A 70 -7.90 17.15 -5.29
C GLN A 70 -8.10 15.94 -4.37
N VAL A 71 -8.15 14.72 -4.92
CA VAL A 71 -8.44 13.49 -4.15
C VAL A 71 -7.20 12.62 -4.02
N VAL A 72 -6.49 12.36 -5.13
CA VAL A 72 -5.36 11.42 -5.15
C VAL A 72 -4.09 12.10 -4.66
N GLU A 73 -3.68 13.20 -5.29
CA GLU A 73 -2.39 13.86 -5.00
C GLU A 73 -2.33 14.56 -3.62
N ARG A 74 -3.49 14.83 -3.00
CA ARG A 74 -3.57 15.35 -1.63
C ARG A 74 -3.46 14.27 -0.56
N ASN A 75 -3.62 13.01 -0.94
CA ASN A 75 -3.63 11.91 0.00
C ASN A 75 -2.19 11.45 0.27
N SER A 76 -1.71 11.65 1.49
CA SER A 76 -0.36 11.25 1.91
C SER A 76 -0.41 10.10 2.92
N GLY A 77 -0.47 8.87 2.40
CA GLY A 77 -0.46 7.67 3.23
C GLY A 77 -1.28 6.51 2.65
N PHE A 78 -1.13 5.34 3.29
CA PHE A 78 -1.73 4.07 2.84
C PHE A 78 -2.72 3.45 3.85
N ASP A 79 -3.27 4.22 4.80
CA ASP A 79 -4.26 3.67 5.72
C ASP A 79 -5.57 3.32 4.99
N TYR A 80 -6.13 2.14 5.26
CA TYR A 80 -7.32 1.69 4.56
C TYR A 80 -8.49 2.66 4.71
N GLU A 81 -8.85 3.03 5.94
CA GLU A 81 -10.06 3.82 6.20
C GLU A 81 -9.83 5.30 5.82
N ARG A 82 -8.69 5.87 6.24
CA ARG A 82 -8.43 7.30 6.10
C ARG A 82 -7.99 7.70 4.69
N HIS A 83 -7.36 6.80 3.95
CA HIS A 83 -6.75 7.11 2.65
C HIS A 83 -7.47 6.35 1.54
N PHE A 84 -7.31 5.02 1.48
CA PHE A 84 -7.78 4.24 0.34
C PHE A 84 -9.31 4.25 0.17
N ARG A 85 -10.06 3.95 1.25
CA ARG A 85 -11.52 4.02 1.27
C ARG A 85 -12.01 5.44 1.02
N SER A 86 -11.40 6.43 1.68
CA SER A 86 -11.77 7.84 1.53
C SER A 86 -11.70 8.27 0.06
N MET A 87 -10.60 7.96 -0.63
CA MET A 87 -10.45 8.26 -2.06
C MET A 87 -11.53 7.58 -2.91
N LEU A 88 -11.75 6.28 -2.71
CA LEU A 88 -12.75 5.52 -3.48
C LEU A 88 -14.17 6.06 -3.25
N VAL A 89 -14.55 6.34 -1.99
CA VAL A 89 -15.86 6.89 -1.64
C VAL A 89 -16.08 8.26 -2.30
N GLN A 90 -15.06 9.14 -2.32
CA GLN A 90 -15.16 10.43 -2.99
C GLN A 90 -15.42 10.31 -4.51
N ILE A 91 -14.97 9.22 -5.14
CA ILE A 91 -15.10 9.01 -6.59
C ILE A 91 -16.39 8.29 -6.97
N VAL A 92 -16.74 7.20 -6.26
CA VAL A 92 -17.90 6.36 -6.62
C VAL A 92 -19.14 6.62 -5.75
N GLY A 93 -18.98 7.33 -4.64
CA GLY A 93 -20.03 7.53 -3.64
C GLY A 93 -20.16 6.35 -2.67
N PHE A 94 -20.72 6.63 -1.49
CA PHE A 94 -20.78 5.67 -0.39
C PHE A 94 -21.62 4.43 -0.72
N SER A 95 -22.79 4.60 -1.33
CA SER A 95 -23.70 3.50 -1.67
C SER A 95 -23.10 2.52 -2.69
N VAL A 96 -22.26 3.01 -3.61
CA VAL A 96 -21.56 2.16 -4.58
C VAL A 96 -20.37 1.48 -3.91
N PHE A 97 -19.62 2.21 -3.08
CA PHE A 97 -18.51 1.66 -2.32
C PHE A 97 -18.96 0.54 -1.38
N GLU A 98 -20.09 0.69 -0.69
CA GLU A 98 -20.63 -0.36 0.21
C GLU A 98 -20.92 -1.65 -0.55
N LYS A 99 -21.54 -1.55 -1.73
CA LYS A 99 -21.79 -2.72 -2.60
C LYS A 99 -20.49 -3.34 -3.10
N LEU A 100 -19.47 -2.54 -3.34
CA LEU A 100 -18.16 -3.00 -3.77
C LEU A 100 -17.44 -3.74 -2.64
N GLU A 101 -17.38 -3.17 -1.43
CA GLU A 101 -16.68 -3.77 -0.29
C GLU A 101 -17.33 -5.11 0.09
N LYS A 102 -18.66 -5.22 0.00
CA LYS A 102 -19.40 -6.49 0.19
C LYS A 102 -19.07 -7.57 -0.84
N ARG A 103 -18.53 -7.22 -2.01
CA ARG A 103 -18.12 -8.19 -3.06
C ARG A 103 -16.66 -8.62 -2.91
N VAL A 104 -15.87 -7.90 -2.14
CA VAL A 104 -14.50 -8.30 -1.81
C VAL A 104 -14.59 -9.47 -0.83
N ASP A 105 -13.79 -10.50 -1.06
CA ASP A 105 -13.69 -11.64 -0.14
C ASP A 105 -13.38 -11.14 1.29
N PRO A 106 -14.21 -11.49 2.30
CA PRO A 106 -14.05 -10.97 3.66
C PRO A 106 -12.70 -11.32 4.31
N VAL A 107 -12.14 -12.49 3.99
CA VAL A 107 -10.85 -12.94 4.53
C VAL A 107 -9.73 -12.11 3.91
N LYS A 108 -9.75 -11.91 2.59
CA LYS A 108 -8.79 -11.04 1.90
C LYS A 108 -8.87 -9.61 2.39
N LEU A 109 -10.08 -9.08 2.57
CA LEU A 109 -10.28 -7.73 3.10
C LEU A 109 -9.71 -7.59 4.51
N HIS A 110 -9.94 -8.56 5.39
CA HIS A 110 -9.41 -8.55 6.75
C HIS A 110 -7.88 -8.57 6.74
N LEU A 111 -7.26 -9.48 5.96
CA LEU A 111 -5.80 -9.55 5.83
C LEU A 111 -5.22 -8.25 5.29
N PHE A 112 -5.85 -7.67 4.27
CA PHE A 112 -5.45 -6.39 3.70
C PHE A 112 -5.47 -5.26 4.74
N LYS A 113 -6.58 -5.07 5.46
CA LYS A 113 -6.71 -4.05 6.52
C LYS A 113 -5.68 -4.27 7.63
N SER A 114 -5.51 -5.52 8.08
CA SER A 114 -4.56 -5.87 9.14
C SER A 114 -3.11 -5.59 8.73
N SER A 115 -2.72 -5.98 7.52
CA SER A 115 -1.37 -5.73 6.99
C SER A 115 -1.06 -4.24 6.88
N LEU A 116 -2.00 -3.43 6.37
CA LEU A 116 -1.83 -1.97 6.30
C LEU A 116 -1.68 -1.35 7.69
N GLY A 117 -2.50 -1.77 8.66
CA GLY A 117 -2.42 -1.29 10.04
C GLY A 117 -1.09 -1.63 10.71
N SER A 118 -0.60 -2.86 10.51
CA SER A 118 0.69 -3.31 11.03
C SER A 118 1.85 -2.52 10.42
N LEU A 119 1.89 -2.41 9.09
CA LEU A 119 2.92 -1.66 8.36
C LEU A 119 2.97 -0.19 8.79
N LYS A 120 1.82 0.46 8.91
CA LYS A 120 1.74 1.86 9.37
C LYS A 120 2.32 2.02 10.78
N THR A 121 1.97 1.12 11.69
CA THR A 121 2.47 1.16 13.07
C THR A 121 3.98 0.99 13.12
N ILE A 122 4.51 -0.02 12.41
CA ILE A 122 5.95 -0.31 12.37
C ILE A 122 6.71 0.83 11.67
N ARG A 123 6.19 1.36 10.55
CA ARG A 123 6.78 2.50 9.84
C ARG A 123 6.86 3.72 10.72
N ASN A 124 5.77 4.09 11.40
CA ASN A 124 5.76 5.25 12.28
C ASN A 124 6.80 5.08 13.41
N SER A 125 6.86 3.91 14.04
CA SER A 125 7.89 3.63 15.06
C SER A 125 9.30 3.72 14.48
N ALA A 126 9.54 3.16 13.29
CA ALA A 126 10.85 3.19 12.64
C ALA A 126 11.27 4.60 12.18
N ALA A 127 10.32 5.47 11.81
CA ALA A 127 10.58 6.85 11.42
C ALA A 127 10.87 7.76 12.63
N HIS A 128 10.21 7.52 13.76
CA HIS A 128 10.38 8.32 14.99
C HIS A 128 11.51 7.83 15.90
N THR A 129 12.27 6.80 15.50
CA THR A 129 13.38 6.26 16.28
C THR A 129 14.67 6.28 15.47
N HIS A 130 15.79 6.73 16.07
CA HIS A 130 17.12 6.62 15.45
C HIS A 130 17.85 5.38 15.95
N ILE A 131 18.70 4.76 15.12
CA ILE A 131 19.47 3.57 15.50
C ILE A 131 20.60 4.03 16.45
N LYS A 132 20.45 3.75 17.76
CA LYS A 132 21.41 4.12 18.82
C LYS A 132 21.94 2.90 19.60
N GLY A 133 22.25 1.80 18.93
CA GLY A 133 22.90 0.63 19.54
C GLY A 133 22.00 -0.30 20.35
N ILE A 134 20.78 0.11 20.70
CA ILE A 134 19.72 -0.76 21.25
C ILE A 134 18.99 -1.42 20.08
N THR A 135 18.69 -2.72 20.16
CA THR A 135 17.97 -3.46 19.12
C THR A 135 16.56 -2.88 18.93
N PRO A 136 16.29 -2.04 17.91
CA PRO A 136 14.94 -1.63 17.61
C PRO A 136 14.23 -2.85 17.00
N ASN A 137 12.97 -3.10 17.38
CA ASN A 137 12.13 -4.16 16.81
C ASN A 137 11.71 -3.84 15.36
N VAL A 138 12.68 -3.60 14.47
CA VAL A 138 12.43 -3.45 13.04
C VAL A 138 12.30 -4.85 12.44
N LYS A 139 11.22 -5.06 11.69
CA LYS A 139 10.99 -6.34 11.00
C LYS A 139 12.04 -6.56 9.91
N ALA A 140 12.49 -7.80 9.75
CA ALA A 140 13.42 -8.17 8.70
C ALA A 140 12.79 -7.95 7.30
N PRO A 141 13.60 -7.77 6.24
CA PRO A 141 13.08 -7.61 4.88
C PRO A 141 12.23 -8.78 4.40
N SER A 142 12.54 -10.03 4.80
CA SER A 142 11.70 -11.21 4.53
C SER A 142 10.26 -11.08 5.04
N TRP A 143 10.04 -10.41 6.18
CA TRP A 143 8.68 -10.12 6.66
C TRP A 143 7.96 -9.13 5.73
N CYS A 144 8.67 -8.11 5.24
CA CYS A 144 8.11 -7.16 4.27
C CYS A 144 7.71 -7.88 2.96
N GLN A 145 8.48 -8.88 2.52
CA GLN A 145 8.09 -9.73 1.38
C GLN A 145 6.78 -10.49 1.66
N GLY A 146 6.63 -11.05 2.86
CA GLY A 146 5.39 -11.71 3.27
C GLY A 146 4.18 -10.77 3.23
N GLU A 147 4.34 -9.54 3.73
CA GLU A 147 3.28 -8.52 3.70
C GLU A 147 2.96 -8.05 2.28
N LEU A 148 3.97 -7.92 1.40
CA LEU A 148 3.76 -7.56 0.00
C LEU A 148 2.73 -8.47 -0.68
N TYR A 149 2.78 -9.79 -0.44
CA TYR A 149 1.82 -10.72 -1.05
C TYR A 149 0.38 -10.48 -0.59
N LYS A 150 0.17 -10.25 0.71
CA LYS A 150 -1.15 -9.96 1.30
C LYS A 150 -1.72 -8.65 0.75
N ILE A 151 -0.87 -7.62 0.69
CA ILE A 151 -1.24 -6.30 0.19
C ILE A 151 -1.55 -6.34 -1.31
N TYR A 152 -0.71 -7.02 -2.09
CA TYR A 152 -0.92 -7.18 -3.52
C TYR A 152 -2.24 -7.89 -3.83
N ASP A 153 -2.55 -8.99 -3.12
CA ASP A 153 -3.81 -9.72 -3.33
C ASP A 153 -5.03 -8.85 -3.01
N GLY A 154 -4.98 -8.07 -1.92
CA GLY A 154 -6.01 -7.09 -1.59
C GLY A 154 -6.20 -6.05 -2.70
N LEU A 155 -5.11 -5.39 -3.12
CA LEU A 155 -5.16 -4.36 -4.17
C LEU A 155 -5.69 -4.89 -5.51
N ILE A 156 -5.28 -6.08 -5.93
CA ILE A 156 -5.78 -6.71 -7.16
C ILE A 156 -7.27 -7.04 -7.04
N THR A 157 -7.70 -7.55 -5.88
CA THR A 157 -9.12 -7.85 -5.63
C THR A 157 -9.97 -6.58 -5.74
N PHE A 158 -9.50 -5.46 -5.18
CA PHE A 158 -10.16 -4.16 -5.34
C PHE A 158 -10.16 -3.68 -6.80
N ASP A 159 -9.01 -3.71 -7.49
CA ASP A 159 -8.90 -3.29 -8.90
C ASP A 159 -9.85 -4.07 -9.80
N GLN A 160 -9.94 -5.39 -9.62
CA GLN A 160 -10.84 -6.27 -10.35
C GLN A 160 -12.30 -5.97 -10.02
N THR A 161 -12.64 -5.81 -8.75
CA THR A 161 -14.03 -5.51 -8.33
C THR A 161 -14.49 -4.15 -8.87
N LEU A 162 -13.61 -3.13 -8.87
CA LEU A 162 -13.86 -1.83 -9.49
C LEU A 162 -14.08 -1.94 -11.01
N ARG A 163 -13.41 -2.88 -11.69
CA ARG A 163 -13.63 -3.14 -13.12
C ARG A 163 -14.98 -3.82 -13.38
N LEU A 164 -15.52 -4.57 -12.44
CA LEU A 164 -16.84 -5.21 -12.56
C LEU A 164 -17.99 -4.26 -12.23
N LEU A 165 -17.72 -3.10 -11.62
CA LEU A 165 -18.72 -2.04 -11.53
C LEU A 165 -19.05 -1.54 -12.95
N LYS A 166 -20.15 -2.06 -13.50
CA LYS A 166 -20.89 -1.42 -14.60
C LYS A 166 -21.79 -0.36 -13.97
N LYS A 167 -21.76 0.85 -14.50
CA LYS A 167 -22.86 1.81 -14.34
C LYS A 167 -24.00 1.37 -15.23
#